data_AF-A0A2E4PTK8-F1
#
_entry.id   AF-A0A2E4PTK8-F1
#
_cell.length_a   1.000
_cell.length_b   1.000
_cell.length_c   1.000
_cell.angle_alpha   90.00
_cell.angle_beta   90.00
_cell.angle_gamma   90.00
#
_symmetry.space_group_name_H-M   'P 1'
#
loop_
_entity.id
_entity.type
_entity.pdbx_description
1 polymer ?
#
loop_
_entity_poly.entity_id
_entity_poly.type
_entity_poly.pdbx_seq_one_letter_code
_entity_poly.pdbx_strand_id
1 'polypeptide(L)'
;MYLPINPLLVRPRAQIFVFIVLIIALIGISCGGSDESADDPDLDAVQITLPDGVFTADDVAAVGWKKSKELSPETLPGATSVWYGFYQQRDVEVRVYESQEKAISMGQDLADTATGRRKPSSMIDSGAITNAQTNTRTSYLSYAIVGNLILLCEIKIEDCQPLLDGIGQ
;
A
#
# COMPACT_ATOMS: atom_id res chain seq x y z
N MET A 1 55.74 21.16 -42.48
CA MET A 1 55.08 19.90 -42.06
C MET A 1 55.43 19.75 -40.59
N TYR A 2 54.63 20.06 -39.57
CA TYR A 2 53.18 19.99 -39.35
C TYR A 2 52.64 21.25 -38.63
N LEU A 3 51.34 21.48 -38.75
CA LEU A 3 50.52 22.58 -38.21
C LEU A 3 50.29 22.48 -36.68
N PRO A 4 49.93 23.60 -36.01
CA PRO A 4 49.58 23.63 -34.59
C PRO A 4 48.19 23.00 -34.34
N ILE A 5 48.07 22.31 -33.21
CA ILE A 5 46.82 21.72 -32.72
C ILE A 5 45.99 22.83 -32.06
N ASN A 6 44.83 23.11 -32.66
CA ASN A 6 43.87 24.11 -32.18
C ASN A 6 42.98 23.49 -31.09
N PRO A 7 42.83 24.08 -29.89
CA PRO A 7 41.90 23.58 -28.89
C PRO A 7 40.48 24.02 -29.26
N LEU A 8 39.75 23.13 -29.94
CA LEU A 8 38.30 23.25 -30.10
C LEU A 8 37.61 23.09 -28.74
N LEU A 9 37.42 24.22 -28.06
CA LEU A 9 36.14 24.70 -27.53
C LEU A 9 35.09 23.61 -27.20
N VAL A 10 35.36 22.79 -26.19
CA VAL A 10 34.32 21.91 -25.62
C VAL A 10 33.40 22.77 -24.76
N ARG A 11 32.16 22.94 -25.22
CA ARG A 11 31.13 23.73 -24.53
C ARG A 11 30.85 23.08 -23.16
N PRO A 12 30.91 23.84 -22.03
CA PRO A 12 30.78 23.28 -20.68
C PRO A 12 29.43 22.58 -20.43
N ARG A 13 28.40 22.94 -21.21
CA ARG A 13 27.07 22.33 -21.13
C ARG A 13 27.01 20.89 -21.67
N ALA A 14 27.85 20.52 -22.63
CA ALA A 14 27.85 19.18 -23.22
C ALA A 14 28.55 18.16 -22.32
N GLN A 15 29.60 18.57 -21.59
CA GLN A 15 30.31 17.66 -20.69
C GLN A 15 29.51 17.31 -19.43
N ILE A 16 28.69 18.25 -18.93
CA ILE A 16 27.76 17.99 -17.82
C ILE A 16 26.73 16.92 -18.21
N PHE A 17 26.18 17.01 -19.43
CA PHE A 17 25.22 16.02 -19.94
C PHE A 17 25.83 14.62 -20.07
N VAL A 18 27.08 14.52 -20.53
CA VAL A 18 27.80 13.23 -20.66
C VAL A 18 28.07 12.60 -19.29
N PHE A 19 28.39 13.41 -18.27
CA PHE A 19 28.59 12.92 -16.89
C PHE A 19 27.28 12.46 -16.22
N ILE A 20 26.16 13.13 -16.46
CA ILE A 20 24.84 12.74 -15.91
C ILE A 20 24.39 11.40 -16.50
N VAL A 21 24.61 11.17 -17.80
CA VAL A 21 24.28 9.89 -18.46
C VAL A 21 25.14 8.73 -17.93
N LEU A 22 26.39 9.01 -17.52
CA LEU A 22 27.30 7.98 -16.98
C LEU A 22 26.91 7.52 -15.56
N ILE A 23 26.34 8.39 -14.74
CA ILE A 23 25.91 8.05 -13.36
C ILE A 23 24.62 7.20 -13.36
N ILE A 24 23.72 7.42 -14.32
CA ILE A 24 22.47 6.65 -14.45
C ILE A 24 22.75 5.18 -14.82
N ALA A 25 23.91 4.88 -15.44
CA ALA A 25 24.28 3.52 -15.84
C ALA A 25 24.72 2.60 -14.68
N LEU A 26 24.87 3.09 -13.45
CA LEU A 26 25.35 2.31 -12.30
C LEU A 26 24.26 1.86 -11.32
N ILE A 27 22.98 2.21 -11.55
CA ILE A 27 21.86 1.74 -10.72
C ILE A 27 21.18 0.57 -11.45
N GLY A 28 21.86 -0.57 -11.45
CA GLY A 28 21.35 -1.78 -12.08
C GLY A 28 21.94 -3.00 -11.41
N ILE A 29 21.47 -3.30 -10.20
CA ILE A 29 21.16 -4.64 -9.66
C ILE A 29 20.38 -4.39 -8.36
N SER A 30 19.05 -4.44 -8.44
CA SER A 30 18.22 -4.88 -7.32
C SER A 30 17.39 -6.04 -7.84
N CYS A 31 17.92 -7.24 -7.68
CA CYS A 31 17.21 -8.48 -7.92
C CYS A 31 16.39 -8.75 -6.64
N GLY A 32 15.16 -8.24 -6.60
CA GLY A 32 14.17 -8.69 -5.64
C GLY A 32 13.68 -10.05 -6.10
N GLY A 33 13.89 -11.07 -5.27
CA GLY A 33 13.45 -12.44 -5.54
C GLY A 33 11.96 -12.48 -5.82
N SER A 34 11.59 -13.07 -6.95
CA SER A 34 10.21 -13.40 -7.28
C SER A 34 9.91 -14.73 -6.60
N ASP A 35 9.22 -14.71 -5.47
CA ASP A 35 8.50 -15.90 -5.01
C ASP A 35 7.28 -16.08 -5.93
N GLU A 36 7.27 -17.20 -6.62
CA GLU A 36 6.22 -17.65 -7.52
C GLU A 36 4.91 -17.92 -6.74
N SER A 37 4.10 -16.89 -6.58
CA SER A 37 2.70 -17.03 -6.19
C SER A 37 1.87 -17.06 -7.47
N ALA A 38 1.03 -18.10 -7.61
CA ALA A 38 0.16 -18.29 -8.76
C ALA A 38 -0.65 -17.01 -9.06
N ASP A 39 -0.30 -16.39 -10.19
CA ASP A 39 -0.85 -15.14 -10.69
C ASP A 39 -2.34 -15.32 -11.03
N ASP A 40 -3.20 -14.64 -10.27
CA ASP A 40 -4.59 -14.39 -10.66
C ASP A 40 -4.54 -13.19 -11.62
N PRO A 41 -4.90 -13.37 -12.90
CA PRO A 41 -4.69 -12.33 -13.90
C PRO A 41 -5.69 -11.20 -13.64
N ASP A 42 -5.18 -10.01 -13.27
CA ASP A 42 -5.89 -8.72 -13.11
C ASP A 42 -6.16 -8.24 -11.66
N LEU A 43 -5.38 -8.68 -10.67
CA LEU A 43 -5.37 -8.03 -9.35
C LEU A 43 -4.11 -7.15 -9.21
N ASP A 44 -4.29 -5.84 -9.06
CA ASP A 44 -3.20 -4.95 -8.66
C ASP A 44 -2.51 -5.51 -7.41
N ALA A 45 -1.19 -5.36 -7.29
CA ALA A 45 -0.48 -5.81 -6.08
C ALA A 45 -0.98 -5.05 -4.84
N VAL A 46 -1.00 -5.71 -3.68
CA VAL A 46 -1.31 -5.06 -2.40
C VAL A 46 -0.12 -4.20 -2.00
N GLN A 47 -0.35 -2.95 -1.61
CA GLN A 47 0.68 -2.10 -1.04
C GLN A 47 1.04 -2.59 0.37
N ILE A 48 2.30 -2.99 0.58
CA ILE A 48 2.84 -3.45 1.85
C ILE A 48 4.07 -2.61 2.18
N THR A 49 4.09 -1.92 3.32
CA THR A 49 5.18 -1.01 3.71
C THR A 49 5.56 -1.20 5.19
N LEU A 50 6.71 -0.65 5.59
CA LEU A 50 7.21 -0.63 6.97
C LEU A 50 7.26 -2.02 7.65
N PRO A 51 8.05 -2.98 7.15
CA PRO A 51 7.98 -4.38 7.59
C PRO A 51 8.20 -4.62 9.09
N ASP A 52 9.03 -3.80 9.72
CA ASP A 52 9.31 -3.87 11.17
C ASP A 52 8.41 -2.95 12.01
N GLY A 53 7.46 -2.26 11.37
CA GLY A 53 6.57 -1.29 12.01
C GLY A 53 5.53 -1.96 12.91
N VAL A 54 5.48 -1.55 14.17
CA VAL A 54 4.46 -1.97 15.14
C VAL A 54 3.75 -0.72 15.63
N PHE A 55 2.50 -0.58 15.22
CA PHE A 55 1.65 0.58 15.42
C PHE A 55 0.32 0.18 16.07
N THR A 56 -0.36 1.18 16.58
CA THR A 56 -1.67 1.12 17.19
C THR A 56 -2.66 1.97 16.40
N ALA A 57 -3.96 1.81 16.68
CA ALA A 57 -4.96 2.70 16.11
C ALA A 57 -4.79 4.18 16.54
N ASP A 58 -4.08 4.45 17.65
CA ASP A 58 -3.80 5.83 18.08
C ASP A 58 -2.67 6.47 17.26
N ASP A 59 -1.71 5.68 16.78
CA ASP A 59 -0.68 6.16 15.85
C ASP A 59 -1.31 6.57 14.50
N VAL A 60 -2.32 5.83 14.04
CA VAL A 60 -3.11 6.21 12.87
C VAL A 60 -3.93 7.47 13.15
N ALA A 61 -4.46 7.62 14.36
CA ALA A 61 -5.20 8.82 14.74
C ALA A 61 -4.32 10.08 14.80
N ALA A 62 -3.05 9.93 15.20
CA ALA A 62 -2.07 11.01 15.25
C ALA A 62 -1.81 11.64 13.87
N VAL A 63 -2.01 10.88 12.79
CA VAL A 63 -1.78 11.32 11.40
C VAL A 63 -3.08 11.75 10.68
N GLY A 64 -4.15 12.00 11.45
CA GLY A 64 -5.35 12.67 10.97
C GLY A 64 -6.56 11.77 10.75
N TRP A 65 -6.46 10.47 10.99
CA TRP A 65 -7.63 9.59 11.06
C TRP A 65 -8.43 9.85 12.34
N LYS A 66 -9.76 9.88 12.23
CA LYS A 66 -10.66 10.11 13.35
C LYS A 66 -11.21 8.77 13.83
N LYS A 67 -10.60 8.23 14.89
CA LYS A 67 -11.09 7.04 15.60
C LYS A 67 -12.53 7.28 16.07
N SER A 68 -13.44 6.36 15.70
CA SER A 68 -14.88 6.49 15.99
C SER A 68 -15.39 5.37 16.89
N LYS A 69 -15.30 4.12 16.44
CA LYS A 69 -15.90 2.98 17.13
C LYS A 69 -14.99 1.76 17.08
N GLU A 70 -14.81 1.12 18.23
CA GLU A 70 -14.18 -0.19 18.30
C GLU A 70 -15.16 -1.27 17.80
N LEU A 71 -14.65 -2.16 16.95
CA LEU A 71 -15.38 -3.30 16.39
C LEU A 71 -14.87 -4.60 17.03
N SER A 72 -15.72 -5.62 17.04
CA SER A 72 -15.34 -6.93 17.60
C SER A 72 -14.35 -7.64 16.67
N PRO A 73 -13.21 -8.14 17.18
CA PRO A 73 -12.24 -8.93 16.42
C PRO A 73 -12.61 -10.42 16.32
N GLU A 74 -13.73 -10.88 16.90
CA GLU A 74 -14.06 -12.33 17.03
C GLU A 74 -14.02 -13.13 15.72
N THR A 75 -14.24 -12.46 14.59
CA THR A 75 -14.26 -13.07 13.25
C THR A 75 -12.99 -12.79 12.44
N LEU A 76 -12.00 -12.14 13.06
CA LEU A 76 -10.73 -11.73 12.46
C LEU A 76 -9.57 -12.35 13.26
N PRO A 77 -9.21 -13.62 12.98
CA PRO A 77 -8.13 -14.31 13.68
C PRO A 77 -6.83 -13.52 13.66
N GLY A 78 -6.16 -13.44 14.80
CA GLY A 78 -4.89 -12.73 14.96
C GLY A 78 -5.01 -11.20 15.08
N ALA A 79 -6.20 -10.61 14.84
CA ALA A 79 -6.41 -9.19 15.08
C ALA A 79 -6.48 -8.93 16.60
N THR A 80 -5.64 -8.02 17.07
CA THR A 80 -5.61 -7.59 18.48
C THR A 80 -6.65 -6.52 18.77
N SER A 81 -6.98 -5.69 17.77
CA SER A 81 -8.07 -4.72 17.84
C SER A 81 -8.53 -4.33 16.44
N VAL A 82 -9.78 -3.89 16.33
CA VAL A 82 -10.38 -3.47 15.07
C VAL A 82 -11.17 -2.20 15.32
N TRP A 83 -10.95 -1.19 14.49
CA TRP A 83 -11.55 0.12 14.69
C TRP A 83 -12.11 0.70 13.41
N TYR A 84 -13.34 1.20 13.50
CA TYR A 84 -13.96 2.05 12.50
C TYR A 84 -13.65 3.52 12.79
N GLY A 85 -13.38 4.28 11.73
CA GLY A 85 -13.18 5.72 11.81
C GLY A 85 -13.26 6.38 10.44
N PHE A 86 -12.86 7.64 10.40
CA PHE A 86 -13.00 8.48 9.21
C PHE A 86 -11.69 9.17 8.86
N TYR A 87 -11.40 9.25 7.57
CA TYR A 87 -10.32 10.08 7.03
C TYR A 87 -10.83 10.81 5.79
N GLN A 88 -10.68 12.13 5.73
CA GLN A 88 -11.11 12.96 4.59
C GLN A 88 -12.53 12.65 4.06
N GLN A 89 -13.53 12.57 4.95
CA GLN A 89 -14.93 12.24 4.60
C GLN A 89 -15.15 10.83 4.03
N ARG A 90 -14.16 9.95 4.16
CA ARG A 90 -14.24 8.53 3.82
C ARG A 90 -14.16 7.65 5.05
N ASP A 91 -14.81 6.51 4.95
CA ASP A 91 -14.69 5.46 5.95
C ASP A 91 -13.31 4.78 5.84
N VAL A 92 -12.68 4.55 6.99
CA VAL A 92 -11.45 3.76 7.10
C VAL A 92 -11.55 2.84 8.31
N GLU A 93 -11.34 1.54 8.07
CA GLU A 93 -11.22 0.53 9.12
C GLU A 93 -9.75 0.19 9.33
N VAL A 94 -9.32 0.20 10.59
CA VAL A 94 -7.96 -0.16 11.02
C VAL A 94 -8.03 -1.48 11.77
N ARG A 95 -7.37 -2.51 11.22
CA ARG A 95 -7.15 -3.80 11.89
C ARG A 95 -5.72 -3.86 12.38
N VAL A 96 -5.53 -4.10 13.67
CA VAL A 96 -4.21 -4.19 14.30
C VAL A 96 -3.86 -5.65 14.52
N TYR A 97 -2.65 -6.06 14.13
CA TYR A 97 -2.08 -7.38 14.39
C TYR A 97 -0.84 -7.26 15.27
N GLU A 98 -0.26 -8.39 15.70
CA GLU A 98 0.97 -8.40 16.48
C GLU A 98 2.20 -7.95 15.66
N SER A 99 2.24 -8.30 14.37
CA SER A 99 3.33 -7.97 13.45
C SER A 99 2.83 -7.92 12.01
N GLN A 100 3.67 -7.42 11.09
CA GLN A 100 3.34 -7.46 9.66
C GLN A 100 3.16 -8.90 9.15
N GLU A 101 4.00 -9.84 9.60
CA GLU A 101 3.87 -11.25 9.25
C GLU A 101 2.48 -11.79 9.64
N LYS A 102 1.96 -11.41 10.81
CA LYS A 102 0.60 -11.79 11.23
C LYS A 102 -0.49 -11.08 10.44
N ALA A 103 -0.31 -9.80 10.11
CA ALA A 103 -1.22 -9.08 9.23
C ALA A 103 -1.34 -9.77 7.86
N ILE A 104 -0.22 -10.18 7.26
CA ILE A 104 -0.18 -10.91 5.99
C ILE A 104 -0.81 -12.30 6.16
N SER A 105 -0.25 -13.14 7.04
CA SER A 105 -0.61 -14.56 7.13
C SER A 105 -2.02 -14.84 7.66
N MET A 106 -2.60 -13.94 8.46
CA MET A 106 -3.92 -14.15 9.07
C MET A 106 -4.96 -13.14 8.60
N GLY A 107 -4.54 -11.95 8.14
CA GLY A 107 -5.43 -10.84 7.85
C GLY A 107 -5.66 -10.55 6.37
N GLN A 108 -4.70 -10.87 5.50
CA GLN A 108 -4.74 -10.45 4.10
C GLN A 108 -5.90 -11.08 3.32
N ASP A 109 -6.09 -12.40 3.42
CA ASP A 109 -7.21 -13.09 2.75
C ASP A 109 -8.59 -12.58 3.23
N LEU A 110 -8.68 -12.20 4.50
CA LEU A 110 -9.89 -11.59 5.08
C LEU A 110 -10.09 -10.16 4.60
N ALA A 111 -9.02 -9.41 4.35
CA ALA A 111 -9.06 -8.09 3.74
C ALA A 111 -9.44 -8.17 2.25
N ASP A 112 -8.91 -9.15 1.50
CA ASP A 112 -9.31 -9.45 0.13
C ASP A 112 -10.80 -9.77 0.03
N THR A 113 -11.29 -10.62 0.94
CA THR A 113 -12.71 -10.96 1.02
C THR A 113 -13.56 -9.75 1.40
N ALA A 114 -13.11 -8.97 2.38
CA ALA A 114 -13.79 -7.79 2.87
C ALA A 114 -13.74 -6.59 1.91
N THR A 115 -12.88 -6.61 0.88
CA THR A 115 -12.82 -5.57 -0.15
C THR A 115 -13.33 -6.05 -1.51
N GLY A 116 -13.60 -7.35 -1.64
CA GLY A 116 -13.98 -7.96 -2.91
C GLY A 116 -12.84 -8.03 -3.93
N ARG A 117 -11.58 -7.69 -3.56
CA ARG A 117 -10.44 -7.70 -4.47
C ARG A 117 -10.25 -9.03 -5.18
N ARG A 118 -10.53 -10.16 -4.54
CA ARG A 118 -10.39 -11.50 -5.15
C ARG A 118 -11.68 -12.07 -5.73
N LYS A 119 -12.69 -11.22 -6.01
CA LYS A 119 -13.96 -11.63 -6.61
C LYS A 119 -14.04 -11.15 -8.07
N PRO A 120 -14.65 -11.93 -8.98
CA PRO A 120 -14.85 -11.51 -10.36
C PRO A 120 -15.62 -10.18 -10.42
N SER A 121 -15.17 -9.27 -11.27
CA SER A 121 -15.68 -7.89 -11.44
C SER A 121 -17.19 -7.79 -11.71
N SER A 122 -17.80 -8.84 -12.28
CA SER A 122 -19.26 -8.94 -12.46
C SER A 122 -20.06 -8.92 -11.15
N MET A 123 -19.44 -9.34 -10.03
CA MET A 123 -20.04 -9.31 -8.68
C MET A 123 -19.86 -7.93 -8.01
N ILE A 124 -18.85 -7.16 -8.43
CA ILE A 124 -18.55 -5.80 -7.98
C ILE A 124 -19.52 -4.81 -8.61
N ASP A 125 -19.67 -4.86 -9.94
CA ASP A 125 -20.53 -3.95 -10.73
C ASP A 125 -22.03 -4.17 -10.47
N SER A 126 -22.42 -5.40 -10.12
CA SER A 126 -23.82 -5.72 -9.78
C SER A 126 -24.26 -5.19 -8.41
N GLY A 127 -23.37 -4.57 -7.62
CA GLY A 127 -23.64 -4.19 -6.23
C GLY A 127 -23.90 -5.38 -5.31
N ALA A 128 -23.47 -6.58 -5.73
CA ALA A 128 -23.67 -7.86 -5.06
C ALA A 128 -22.53 -8.23 -4.12
N ILE A 129 -21.55 -7.35 -3.91
CA ILE A 129 -20.57 -7.55 -2.83
C ILE A 129 -21.29 -7.27 -1.51
N THR A 130 -21.65 -8.35 -0.83
CA THR A 130 -22.09 -8.33 0.56
C THR A 130 -20.87 -8.57 1.45
N ASN A 131 -20.72 -7.75 2.49
CA ASN A 131 -19.81 -8.06 3.58
C ASN A 131 -20.30 -9.35 4.26
N ALA A 132 -19.43 -10.36 4.36
CA ALA A 132 -19.73 -11.65 4.99
C ALA A 132 -20.16 -11.53 6.46
N GLN A 133 -19.85 -10.40 7.12
CA GLN A 133 -20.25 -10.11 8.50
C GLN A 133 -21.61 -9.41 8.64
N THR A 134 -22.15 -8.74 7.60
CA THR A 134 -23.31 -7.83 7.80
C THR A 134 -24.40 -7.85 6.70
N ASN A 135 -24.20 -8.56 5.58
CA ASN A 135 -25.17 -8.59 4.46
C ASN A 135 -25.54 -7.18 3.92
N THR A 136 -24.65 -6.20 4.14
CA THR A 136 -24.71 -4.86 3.55
C THR A 136 -23.66 -4.76 2.44
N ARG A 137 -23.86 -3.84 1.49
CA ARG A 137 -22.84 -3.51 0.47
C ARG A 137 -21.48 -3.36 1.15
N THR A 138 -20.45 -3.97 0.57
CA THR A 138 -19.10 -3.89 1.09
C THR A 138 -18.65 -2.44 1.11
N SER A 139 -18.44 -1.90 2.32
CA SER A 139 -18.10 -0.47 2.52
C SER A 139 -16.67 -0.14 2.13
N TYR A 140 -15.84 -1.12 1.80
CA TYR A 140 -14.43 -0.95 1.47
C TYR A 140 -14.11 -1.63 0.16
N LEU A 141 -13.32 -0.99 -0.70
CA LEU A 141 -12.97 -1.49 -2.04
C LEU A 141 -11.47 -1.64 -2.24
N SER A 142 -10.65 -1.12 -1.31
CA SER A 142 -9.19 -1.22 -1.34
C SER A 142 -8.61 -1.32 0.06
N TYR A 143 -7.36 -1.76 0.17
CA TYR A 143 -6.63 -1.77 1.42
C TYR A 143 -5.12 -1.76 1.19
N ALA A 144 -4.38 -1.40 2.24
CA ALA A 144 -2.93 -1.52 2.33
C ALA A 144 -2.52 -2.13 3.67
N ILE A 145 -1.30 -2.66 3.72
CA ILE A 145 -0.65 -3.16 4.92
C ILE A 145 0.50 -2.22 5.28
N VAL A 146 0.47 -1.64 6.48
CA VAL A 146 1.50 -0.72 6.98
C VAL A 146 2.01 -1.26 8.31
N GLY A 147 3.19 -1.89 8.30
CA GLY A 147 3.66 -2.67 9.44
C GLY A 147 2.66 -3.74 9.84
N ASN A 148 2.31 -3.77 11.12
CA ASN A 148 1.31 -4.66 11.70
C ASN A 148 -0.15 -4.24 11.46
N LEU A 149 -0.41 -3.20 10.68
CA LEU A 149 -1.76 -2.69 10.41
C LEU A 149 -2.27 -3.15 9.05
N ILE A 150 -3.57 -3.46 8.96
CA ILE A 150 -4.31 -3.46 7.70
C ILE A 150 -5.31 -2.31 7.73
N LEU A 151 -5.24 -1.41 6.75
CA LEU A 151 -6.14 -0.27 6.62
C LEU A 151 -7.06 -0.48 5.41
N LEU A 152 -8.35 -0.64 5.66
CA LEU A 152 -9.37 -0.78 4.61
C LEU A 152 -9.93 0.60 4.28
N CYS A 153 -9.94 0.92 2.98
CA CYS A 153 -10.32 2.22 2.43
C CYS A 153 -11.61 2.11 1.62
N GLU A 154 -12.51 3.08 1.82
CA GLU A 154 -13.88 3.01 1.31
C GLU A 154 -13.95 2.78 -0.20
N ILE A 155 -13.20 3.56 -0.99
CA ILE A 155 -13.34 3.58 -2.45
C ILE A 155 -12.03 3.25 -3.16
N LYS A 156 -10.99 4.06 -2.98
CA LYS A 156 -9.70 3.85 -3.65
C LYS A 156 -8.54 4.10 -2.71
N ILE A 157 -7.40 3.48 -3.00
CA ILE A 157 -6.23 3.57 -2.14
C ILE A 157 -5.60 4.97 -2.20
N GLU A 158 -5.74 5.68 -3.32
CA GLU A 158 -5.17 7.02 -3.50
C GLU A 158 -5.76 8.05 -2.51
N ASP A 159 -7.04 7.90 -2.16
CA ASP A 159 -7.71 8.76 -1.17
C ASP A 159 -7.13 8.54 0.25
N CYS A 160 -6.56 7.36 0.50
CA CYS A 160 -5.89 6.99 1.75
C CYS A 160 -4.38 7.23 1.73
N GLN A 161 -3.75 7.44 0.57
CA GLN A 161 -2.28 7.49 0.46
C GLN A 161 -1.64 8.48 1.44
N PRO A 162 -2.15 9.72 1.62
CA PRO A 162 -1.55 10.65 2.59
C PRO A 162 -1.69 10.19 4.05
N LEU A 163 -2.71 9.39 4.37
CA LEU A 163 -2.84 8.76 5.70
C LEU A 163 -1.78 7.67 5.87
N LEU A 164 -1.66 6.78 4.89
CA LEU A 164 -0.73 5.64 4.91
C LEU A 164 0.72 6.11 5.02
N ASP A 165 1.08 7.14 4.23
CA ASP A 165 2.42 7.71 4.23
C ASP A 165 2.77 8.39 5.56
N GLY A 166 1.77 8.90 6.29
CA GLY A 166 1.98 9.57 7.57
C GLY A 166 2.35 8.62 8.71
N ILE A 167 1.92 7.36 8.65
CA ILE A 167 2.14 6.39 9.73
C ILE A 167 3.63 6.09 9.87
N GLY A 168 4.16 6.24 11.08
CA GLY A 168 5.57 5.98 11.39
C GLY A 168 6.55 7.11 11.04
N GLN A 169 6.04 8.30 10.70
CA GLN A 169 6.84 9.53 10.58
C GLN A 169 6.99 10.29 11.90
#